data_AF-A0A833D1T9-F1
#
_entry.id   AF-A0A833D1T9-F1
#
_cell.length_a   1.000
_cell.length_b   1.000
_cell.length_c   1.000
_cell.angle_alpha   90.00
_cell.angle_beta   90.00
_cell.angle_gamma   90.00
#
_symmetry.space_group_name_H-M   'P 1'
#
loop_
_entity.id
_entity.type
_entity.pdbx_description
1 polymer ?
#
loop_
_entity_poly.entity_id
_entity_poly.type
_entity_poly.pdbx_seq_one_letter_code
_entity_poly.pdbx_strand_id
1 'polypeptide(L)'
;MQDLAALRVLGECAQQYLDGCRVHRVLYTYMGMYPVTPAGARALLKESVRLAKLGGVERLVVKTEVESIRIPTFDENINALITAHRTSESKEMLGGVVFDEDEYDRIKLQAHSIIRAVLSLDRCVGKALEMALHSGMIDIPYCLHPQNKNNARCGIDARGYLQWISPGNIPLDTKTISPYFGRGFKLSPDGFINMLSYMQKKFDGDMCKT
;
A
#
# COMPACT_ATOMS: atom_id res chain seq x y z
N MET A 1 6.83 2.59 -6.97
CA MET A 1 6.97 4.06 -7.01
C MET A 1 5.98 4.74 -6.08
N GLN A 2 4.68 4.54 -6.29
CA GLN A 2 3.64 4.98 -5.36
C GLN A 2 3.95 4.62 -3.89
N ASP A 3 4.42 3.40 -3.61
CA ASP A 3 4.77 3.01 -2.24
C ASP A 3 5.91 3.84 -1.63
N LEU A 4 6.90 4.27 -2.43
CA LEU A 4 7.98 5.15 -1.95
C LEU A 4 7.44 6.53 -1.60
N ALA A 5 6.57 7.07 -2.44
CA ALA A 5 5.86 8.31 -2.17
C ALA A 5 5.04 8.21 -0.87
N ALA A 6 4.28 7.11 -0.69
CA ALA A 6 3.50 6.86 0.52
C ALA A 6 4.39 6.75 1.77
N LEU A 7 5.52 6.05 1.71
CA LEU A 7 6.46 5.92 2.84
C LEU A 7 7.10 7.26 3.23
N ARG A 8 7.39 8.12 2.24
CA ARG A 8 7.88 9.48 2.48
C ARG A 8 6.82 10.34 3.17
N VAL A 9 5.60 10.37 2.62
CA VAL A 9 4.47 11.11 3.21
C VAL A 9 4.16 10.62 4.62
N LEU A 10 4.18 9.30 4.86
CA LEU A 10 3.97 8.73 6.18
C LEU A 10 5.03 9.22 7.18
N GLY A 11 6.29 9.30 6.77
CA GLY A 11 7.37 9.85 7.60
C GLY A 11 7.14 11.32 7.95
N GLU A 12 6.76 12.14 6.97
CA GLU A 12 6.44 13.56 7.18
C GLU A 12 5.24 13.76 8.10
N CYS A 13 4.16 13.00 7.90
CA CYS A 13 3.00 13.05 8.79
C CYS A 13 3.37 12.60 10.21
N ALA A 14 4.17 11.55 10.37
CA ALA A 14 4.61 11.12 11.69
C ALA A 14 5.44 12.20 12.40
N GLN A 15 6.37 12.86 11.70
CA GLN A 15 7.13 13.97 12.25
C GLN A 15 6.24 15.15 12.66
N GLN A 16 5.21 15.45 11.86
CA GLN A 16 4.31 16.57 12.15
C GLN A 16 3.36 16.31 13.31
N TYR A 17 2.76 15.11 13.38
CA TYR A 17 1.65 14.84 14.30
C TYR A 17 2.06 14.04 15.54
N LEU A 18 3.25 13.43 15.54
CA LEU A 18 3.78 12.63 16.65
C LEU A 18 5.11 13.20 17.16
N ASP A 19 5.26 14.52 17.13
CA ASP A 19 6.45 15.18 17.66
C ASP A 19 6.72 14.78 19.12
N GLY A 20 7.99 14.62 19.46
CA GLY A 20 8.43 14.07 20.75
C GLY A 20 8.26 12.55 20.93
N CYS A 21 7.67 11.83 19.96
CA CYS A 21 7.60 10.37 20.00
C CYS A 21 8.75 9.71 19.22
N ARG A 22 9.23 8.55 19.70
CA ARG A 22 10.10 7.69 18.90
C ARG A 22 9.26 6.87 17.93
N VAL A 23 9.31 7.22 16.65
CA VAL A 23 8.59 6.54 15.58
C VAL A 23 9.44 5.42 14.97
N HIS A 24 8.82 4.26 14.71
CA HIS A 24 9.41 3.16 13.93
C HIS A 24 8.42 2.77 12.83
N ARG A 25 8.82 2.87 11.57
CA ARG A 25 8.02 2.50 10.40
C ARG A 25 8.28 1.06 10.03
N VAL A 26 7.19 0.32 9.87
CA VAL A 26 7.21 -1.10 9.49
C VAL A 26 6.55 -1.23 8.13
N LEU A 27 7.31 -1.72 7.14
CA LEU A 27 6.73 -2.10 5.86
C LEU A 27 6.21 -3.52 5.95
N TYR A 28 4.90 -3.66 5.78
CA TYR A 28 4.30 -4.94 5.43
C TYR A 28 4.48 -5.11 3.92
N THR A 29 5.18 -6.17 3.51
CA THR A 29 5.21 -6.64 2.12
C THR A 29 3.79 -6.79 1.56
N TYR A 30 3.65 -6.92 0.25
CA TYR A 30 2.36 -7.15 -0.41
C TYR A 30 1.44 -8.16 0.32
N MET A 31 0.26 -7.68 0.70
CA MET A 31 -0.74 -8.40 1.52
C MET A 31 -1.94 -8.91 0.71
N GLY A 32 -1.89 -8.80 -0.62
CA GLY A 32 -2.96 -9.28 -1.52
C GLY A 32 -2.69 -10.69 -2.04
N MET A 33 -3.28 -11.01 -3.21
CA MET A 33 -3.10 -12.30 -3.89
C MET A 33 -1.63 -12.52 -4.26
N TYR A 34 -0.94 -13.39 -3.52
CA TYR A 34 0.50 -13.59 -3.68
C TYR A 34 0.83 -14.44 -4.94
N PRO A 35 2.01 -14.25 -5.56
CA PRO A 35 2.51 -15.14 -6.63
C PRO A 35 2.39 -16.63 -6.26
N VAL A 36 2.01 -17.45 -7.25
CA VAL A 36 1.90 -18.91 -7.06
C VAL A 36 3.18 -19.64 -7.44
N THR A 37 4.03 -19.01 -8.27
CA THR A 37 5.33 -19.60 -8.61
C THR A 37 6.37 -19.27 -7.54
N PRO A 38 7.25 -20.21 -7.16
CA PRO A 38 8.36 -19.91 -6.25
C PRO A 38 9.27 -18.78 -6.75
N ALA A 39 9.46 -18.69 -8.07
CA ALA A 39 10.24 -17.62 -8.70
C ALA A 39 9.59 -16.25 -8.55
N GLY A 40 8.28 -16.13 -8.84
CA GLY A 40 7.52 -14.88 -8.69
C GLY A 40 7.46 -14.44 -7.22
N ALA A 41 7.27 -15.39 -6.30
CA ALA A 41 7.26 -15.12 -4.86
C ALA A 41 8.63 -14.57 -4.38
N ARG A 42 9.74 -15.19 -4.80
CA ARG A 42 11.08 -14.65 -4.53
C ARG A 42 11.31 -13.27 -5.14
N ALA A 43 10.85 -13.05 -6.37
CA ALA A 43 11.00 -11.76 -7.05
C ALA A 43 10.24 -10.65 -6.31
N LEU A 44 9.01 -10.93 -5.85
CA LEU A 44 8.23 -9.99 -5.05
C LEU A 44 8.87 -9.73 -3.67
N LEU A 45 9.44 -10.75 -3.03
CA LEU A 45 10.22 -10.57 -1.80
C LEU A 45 11.41 -9.62 -2.04
N LYS A 46 12.19 -9.84 -3.10
CA LYS A 46 13.34 -9.00 -3.45
C LYS A 46 12.92 -7.55 -3.72
N GLU A 47 11.81 -7.35 -4.43
CA GLU A 47 11.27 -6.02 -4.68
C GLU A 47 10.81 -5.33 -3.39
N SER A 48 10.22 -6.09 -2.45
CA SER A 48 9.83 -5.56 -1.15
C SER A 48 11.03 -5.13 -0.30
N VAL A 49 12.15 -5.88 -0.36
CA VAL A 49 13.42 -5.50 0.27
C VAL A 49 13.97 -4.21 -0.36
N ARG A 50 13.91 -4.11 -1.69
CA ARG A 50 14.32 -2.90 -2.42
C ARG A 50 13.53 -1.69 -1.97
N LEU A 51 12.21 -1.82 -1.91
CA LEU A 51 11.28 -0.79 -1.45
C LEU A 51 11.57 -0.38 -0.01
N ALA A 52 11.79 -1.34 0.89
CA ALA A 52 12.13 -1.06 2.29
C ALA A 52 13.41 -0.22 2.42
N LYS A 53 14.47 -0.60 1.69
CA LYS A 53 15.76 0.11 1.70
C LYS A 53 15.63 1.52 1.16
N LEU A 54 14.95 1.68 0.03
CA LEU A 54 14.74 2.99 -0.61
C LEU A 54 13.81 3.90 0.19
N GLY A 55 12.78 3.33 0.83
CA GLY A 55 11.85 4.07 1.69
C GLY A 55 12.39 4.38 3.08
N GLY A 56 13.56 3.83 3.45
CA GLY A 56 14.21 4.06 4.74
C GLY A 56 13.38 3.57 5.93
N VAL A 57 12.68 2.43 5.79
CA VAL A 57 11.90 1.85 6.90
C VAL A 57 12.80 1.06 7.85
N GLU A 58 12.44 1.04 9.13
CA GLU A 58 13.21 0.39 10.18
C GLU A 58 12.99 -1.13 10.22
N ARG A 59 11.85 -1.60 9.69
CA ARG A 59 11.52 -3.03 9.65
C ARG A 59 10.74 -3.41 8.39
N LEU A 60 11.06 -4.58 7.87
CA LEU A 60 10.30 -5.28 6.83
C LEU A 60 9.70 -6.56 7.42
N VAL A 61 8.40 -6.80 7.20
CA VAL A 61 7.77 -8.09 7.47
C VAL A 61 7.97 -8.99 6.25
N VAL A 62 8.78 -10.04 6.37
CA VAL A 62 9.16 -10.92 5.26
C VAL A 62 8.06 -11.94 4.95
N LYS A 63 7.91 -12.27 3.66
CA LYS A 63 6.98 -13.29 3.14
C LYS A 63 7.75 -14.43 2.52
N THR A 64 7.13 -15.60 2.52
CA THR A 64 7.75 -16.85 2.06
C THR A 64 7.29 -17.22 0.65
N GLU A 65 7.98 -18.16 0.02
CA GLU A 65 7.62 -18.66 -1.32
C GLU A 65 6.28 -19.40 -1.35
N VAL A 66 5.81 -19.88 -0.20
CA VAL A 66 4.59 -20.66 -0.06
C VAL A 66 3.41 -19.85 0.47
N GLU A 67 3.54 -18.51 0.50
CA GLU A 67 2.52 -17.59 1.04
C GLU A 67 1.13 -17.76 0.40
N SER A 68 1.09 -18.08 -0.90
CA SER A 68 -0.16 -18.31 -1.63
C SER A 68 -0.77 -19.70 -1.40
N ILE A 69 -0.05 -20.59 -0.70
CA ILE A 69 -0.38 -22.02 -0.62
C ILE A 69 -0.72 -22.41 0.82
N ARG A 70 0.14 -22.09 1.78
CA ARG A 70 0.01 -22.53 3.18
C ARG A 70 0.87 -21.71 4.13
N ILE A 71 0.69 -21.99 5.43
CA ILE A 71 1.62 -21.53 6.46
C ILE A 71 3.01 -22.15 6.19
N PRO A 72 4.09 -21.35 6.22
CA PRO A 72 5.44 -21.86 6.00
C PRO A 72 5.91 -22.74 7.17
N THR A 73 6.75 -23.71 6.84
CA THR A 73 7.57 -24.41 7.84
C THR A 73 8.62 -23.45 8.43
N PHE A 74 9.26 -23.88 9.51
CA PHE A 74 10.37 -23.14 10.12
C PHE A 74 11.48 -22.86 9.10
N ASP A 75 11.94 -23.88 8.37
CA ASP A 75 13.04 -23.75 7.41
C ASP A 75 12.70 -22.82 6.24
N GLU A 76 11.47 -22.88 5.73
CA GLU A 76 11.01 -21.98 4.67
C GLU A 76 10.97 -20.52 5.14
N ASN A 77 10.57 -20.28 6.38
CA ASN A 77 10.57 -18.94 6.97
C ASN A 77 12.01 -18.42 7.14
N ILE A 78 12.91 -19.24 7.70
CA ILE A 78 14.33 -18.90 7.84
C ILE A 78 14.96 -18.61 6.47
N ASN A 79 14.68 -19.43 5.45
CA ASN A 79 15.17 -19.22 4.09
C ASN A 79 14.70 -17.89 3.49
N ALA A 80 13.45 -17.49 3.75
CA ALA A 80 12.94 -16.19 3.32
C ALA A 80 13.69 -15.03 4.01
N LEU A 81 13.96 -15.14 5.32
CA LEU A 81 14.74 -14.13 6.07
C LEU A 81 16.18 -14.01 5.56
N ILE A 82 16.85 -15.15 5.31
CA ILE A 82 18.21 -15.17 4.74
C ILE A 82 18.21 -14.55 3.35
N THR A 83 17.22 -14.87 2.52
CA THR A 83 17.07 -14.30 1.17
C THR A 83 16.87 -12.80 1.24
N ALA A 84 16.01 -12.32 2.15
CA ALA A 84 15.77 -10.91 2.35
C ALA A 84 17.04 -10.16 2.79
N HIS A 85 17.78 -10.73 3.76
CA HIS A 85 19.03 -10.16 4.24
C HIS A 85 20.09 -10.08 3.14
N ARG A 86 20.34 -11.18 2.42
CA ARG A 86 21.29 -11.20 1.29
C ARG A 86 20.91 -10.18 0.21
N THR A 87 19.62 -10.03 -0.06
CA THR A 87 19.12 -9.03 -1.00
C THR A 87 19.39 -7.61 -0.51
N SER A 88 19.25 -7.34 0.79
CA SER A 88 19.51 -6.01 1.37
C SER A 88 20.98 -5.58 1.36
N GLU A 89 21.91 -6.53 1.27
CA GLU A 89 23.35 -6.30 1.16
C GLU A 89 23.82 -6.14 -0.30
N SER A 90 22.96 -6.45 -1.28
CA SER A 90 23.32 -6.32 -2.69
C SER A 90 23.39 -4.86 -3.14
N LYS A 91 24.55 -4.45 -3.66
CA LYS A 91 24.81 -3.09 -4.18
C LYS A 91 24.07 -2.81 -5.50
N GLU A 92 23.67 -3.85 -6.23
CA GLU A 92 22.99 -3.73 -7.53
C GLU A 92 21.54 -3.22 -7.39
N MET A 93 20.98 -3.24 -6.17
CA MET A 93 19.57 -2.98 -5.92
C MET A 93 19.16 -1.49 -5.89
N LEU A 94 20.14 -0.57 -5.81
CA LEU A 94 19.89 0.85 -5.54
C LEU A 94 19.95 1.77 -6.77
N GLY A 95 20.14 1.22 -7.98
CA GLY A 95 20.22 2.01 -9.20
C GLY A 95 18.86 2.49 -9.73
N GLY A 96 18.84 3.72 -10.28
CA GLY A 96 17.92 4.13 -11.35
C GLY A 96 16.44 4.29 -11.01
N VAL A 97 16.09 4.64 -9.77
CA VAL A 97 14.69 4.85 -9.39
C VAL A 97 14.26 6.28 -9.68
N VAL A 98 13.47 6.47 -10.73
CA VAL A 98 12.82 7.75 -11.01
C VAL A 98 11.69 7.96 -10.01
N PHE A 99 11.86 8.90 -9.08
CA PHE A 99 10.83 9.27 -8.13
C PHE A 99 9.67 10.00 -8.81
N ASP A 100 8.45 9.61 -8.47
CA ASP A 100 7.22 10.17 -9.04
C ASP A 100 6.74 11.30 -8.11
N GLU A 101 7.25 12.51 -8.37
CA GLU A 101 6.96 13.70 -7.55
C GLU A 101 5.47 14.06 -7.60
N ASP A 102 4.82 13.92 -8.76
CA ASP A 102 3.38 14.17 -8.92
C ASP A 102 2.55 13.24 -8.02
N GLU A 103 2.92 11.97 -7.97
CA GLU A 103 2.27 10.99 -7.10
C GLU A 103 2.52 11.27 -5.62
N TYR A 104 3.72 11.71 -5.26
CA TYR A 104 4.05 12.15 -3.91
C TYR A 104 3.21 13.35 -3.47
N ASP A 105 3.12 14.40 -4.27
CA ASP A 105 2.31 15.58 -3.95
C ASP A 105 0.83 15.23 -3.84
N ARG A 106 0.34 14.34 -4.71
CA ARG A 106 -1.03 13.83 -4.66
C ARG A 106 -1.32 13.10 -3.36
N ILE A 107 -0.50 12.12 -2.98
CA ILE A 107 -0.66 11.36 -1.72
C ILE A 107 -0.53 12.30 -0.52
N LYS A 108 0.42 13.23 -0.55
CA LYS A 108 0.63 14.22 0.51
C LYS A 108 -0.62 15.05 0.72
N LEU A 109 -1.19 15.62 -0.34
CA LEU A 109 -2.38 16.45 -0.24
C LEU A 109 -3.59 15.65 0.25
N GLN A 110 -3.76 14.40 -0.21
CA GLN A 110 -4.83 13.52 0.28
C GLN A 110 -4.68 13.19 1.77
N ALA A 111 -3.50 12.76 2.20
CA ALA A 111 -3.24 12.41 3.59
C ALA A 111 -3.50 13.59 4.54
N HIS A 112 -2.98 14.78 4.20
CA HIS A 112 -3.20 15.98 5.02
C HIS A 112 -4.66 16.45 5.01
N SER A 113 -5.40 16.23 3.92
CA SER A 113 -6.82 16.57 3.86
C SER A 113 -7.64 15.66 4.79
N ILE A 114 -7.37 14.35 4.78
CA ILE A 114 -8.00 13.40 5.70
C ILE A 114 -7.65 13.73 7.15
N ILE A 115 -6.37 13.84 7.49
CA ILE A 115 -5.92 14.06 8.87
C ILE A 115 -6.51 15.37 9.43
N ARG A 116 -6.43 16.48 8.68
CA ARG A 116 -6.96 17.77 9.15
C ARG A 116 -8.47 17.77 9.29
N ALA A 117 -9.19 17.14 8.36
CA ALA A 117 -10.64 17.05 8.42
C ALA A 117 -11.13 16.20 9.59
N VAL A 118 -10.40 15.13 9.95
CA VAL A 118 -10.73 14.32 11.11
C VAL A 118 -10.41 15.08 12.39
N LEU A 119 -9.22 15.66 12.52
CA LEU A 119 -8.81 16.41 13.70
C LEU A 119 -9.64 17.68 13.96
N SER A 120 -10.39 18.19 12.97
CA SER A 120 -11.29 19.33 13.16
C SER A 120 -12.67 18.94 13.74
N LEU A 121 -13.01 17.64 13.82
CA LEU A 121 -14.31 17.18 14.30
C LEU A 121 -14.47 17.34 15.82
N ASP A 122 -13.42 17.04 16.59
CA ASP A 122 -13.42 17.12 18.04
C ASP A 122 -11.98 17.29 18.56
N ARG A 123 -11.82 17.92 19.74
CA ARG A 123 -10.52 18.08 20.39
C ARG A 123 -9.92 16.75 20.85
N CYS A 124 -10.76 15.78 21.17
CA CYS A 124 -10.36 14.42 21.52
C CYS A 124 -10.26 13.57 20.25
N VAL A 125 -9.04 13.14 19.93
CA VAL A 125 -8.75 12.32 18.72
C VAL A 125 -9.61 11.05 18.67
N GLY A 126 -9.85 10.41 19.82
CA GLY A 126 -10.72 9.21 19.89
C GLY A 126 -12.15 9.51 19.43
N LYS A 127 -12.75 10.60 19.92
CA LYS A 127 -14.11 11.03 19.51
C LYS A 127 -14.14 11.46 18.04
N ALA A 128 -13.13 12.21 17.61
CA ALA A 128 -12.98 12.62 16.22
C ALA A 128 -12.93 11.41 15.27
N LEU A 129 -12.18 10.36 15.63
CA LEU A 129 -12.10 9.12 14.86
C LEU A 129 -13.44 8.38 14.82
N GLU A 130 -14.14 8.27 15.94
CA GLU A 130 -15.50 7.70 15.97
C GLU A 130 -16.45 8.48 15.06
N MET A 131 -16.48 9.81 15.15
CA MET A 131 -17.31 10.66 14.30
C MET A 131 -16.95 10.52 12.81
N ALA A 132 -15.67 10.43 12.48
CA ALA A 132 -15.20 10.26 11.11
C ALA A 132 -15.62 8.91 10.51
N LEU A 133 -15.55 7.83 11.28
CA LEU A 133 -16.04 6.50 10.86
C LEU A 133 -17.57 6.52 10.67
N HIS A 134 -18.32 7.08 11.62
CA HIS A 134 -19.78 7.15 11.54
C HIS A 134 -20.30 8.04 10.40
N SER A 135 -19.53 9.04 9.97
CA SER A 135 -19.85 9.91 8.83
C SER A 135 -19.30 9.40 7.49
N GLY A 136 -18.38 8.42 7.52
CA GLY A 136 -17.70 7.90 6.32
C GLY A 136 -16.55 8.77 5.81
N MET A 137 -16.08 9.74 6.60
CA MET A 137 -14.86 10.49 6.32
C MET A 137 -13.61 9.60 6.40
N ILE A 138 -13.68 8.54 7.23
CA ILE A 138 -12.78 7.40 7.18
C ILE A 138 -13.60 6.21 6.71
N ASP A 139 -13.22 5.66 5.56
CA ASP A 139 -13.87 4.50 4.95
C ASP A 139 -12.79 3.65 4.27
N ILE A 140 -12.63 2.42 4.72
CA ILE A 140 -11.61 1.49 4.24
C ILE A 140 -12.21 0.63 3.13
N PRO A 141 -11.69 0.72 1.88
CA PRO A 141 -12.23 -0.08 0.77
C PRO A 141 -12.24 -1.58 1.10
N TYR A 142 -13.36 -2.24 0.83
CA TYR A 142 -13.55 -3.70 1.00
C TYR A 142 -13.49 -4.22 2.44
N CYS A 143 -13.59 -3.34 3.44
CA CYS A 143 -13.59 -3.73 4.85
C CYS A 143 -14.92 -4.37 5.27
N LEU A 144 -14.90 -5.56 5.87
CA LEU A 144 -16.11 -6.26 6.31
C LEU A 144 -16.66 -5.77 7.66
N HIS A 145 -15.99 -4.82 8.31
CA HIS A 145 -16.40 -4.34 9.62
C HIS A 145 -17.74 -3.60 9.55
N PRO A 146 -18.74 -3.90 10.41
CA PRO A 146 -20.08 -3.30 10.32
C PRO A 146 -20.11 -1.77 10.46
N GLN A 147 -19.15 -1.19 11.19
CA GLN A 147 -19.03 0.27 11.34
C GLN A 147 -18.39 0.96 10.13
N ASN A 148 -17.73 0.22 9.24
CA ASN A 148 -17.16 0.78 8.02
C ASN A 148 -18.27 1.01 6.99
N LYS A 149 -18.39 2.25 6.49
CA LYS A 149 -19.49 2.62 5.58
C LYS A 149 -19.47 1.87 4.25
N ASN A 150 -18.30 1.43 3.80
CA ASN A 150 -18.16 0.67 2.57
C ASN A 150 -18.72 1.40 1.34
N ASN A 151 -18.64 2.73 1.33
CA ASN A 151 -18.94 3.59 0.18
C ASN A 151 -17.69 3.82 -0.67
N ALA A 152 -16.51 3.80 -0.05
CA ALA A 152 -15.24 3.97 -0.75
C ALA A 152 -14.84 2.73 -1.55
N ARG A 153 -14.35 2.94 -2.78
CA ARG A 153 -13.82 1.93 -3.70
C ARG A 153 -12.52 2.45 -4.30
N CYS A 154 -11.53 1.57 -4.38
CA CYS A 154 -10.26 1.83 -5.04
C CYS A 154 -9.99 0.76 -6.10
N GLY A 155 -9.08 1.03 -7.02
CA GLY A 155 -8.62 0.03 -7.96
C GLY A 155 -7.20 0.28 -8.41
N ILE A 156 -6.65 -0.68 -9.13
CA ILE A 156 -5.28 -0.63 -9.63
C ILE A 156 -5.31 -0.17 -11.08
N ASP A 157 -4.57 0.89 -11.40
CA ASP A 157 -4.43 1.40 -12.77
C ASP A 157 -3.43 0.56 -13.59
N ALA A 158 -3.28 0.89 -14.88
CA ALA A 158 -2.37 0.16 -15.78
C ALA A 158 -0.89 0.21 -15.35
N ARG A 159 -0.49 1.20 -14.54
CA ARG A 159 0.88 1.34 -14.01
C ARG A 159 1.06 0.53 -12.71
N GLY A 160 -0.01 -0.05 -12.18
CA GLY A 160 0.00 -0.74 -10.90
C GLY A 160 -0.23 0.17 -9.70
N TYR A 161 -0.68 1.41 -9.91
CA TYR A 161 -0.96 2.35 -8.81
C TYR A 161 -2.38 2.19 -8.31
N LEU A 162 -2.54 2.29 -6.99
CA LEU A 162 -3.82 2.38 -6.33
C LEU A 162 -4.45 3.76 -6.61
N GLN A 163 -5.67 3.74 -7.15
CA GLN A 163 -6.46 4.92 -7.47
C GLN A 163 -7.86 4.80 -6.88
N TRP A 164 -8.51 5.93 -6.63
CA TRP A 164 -9.91 5.94 -6.20
C TRP A 164 -10.82 5.66 -7.40
N ILE A 165 -11.70 4.66 -7.27
CA ILE A 165 -12.86 4.49 -8.15
C ILE A 165 -13.99 5.40 -7.68
N SER A 166 -14.21 5.41 -6.37
CA SER A 166 -15.16 6.31 -5.69
C SER A 166 -14.67 6.54 -4.27
N PRO A 167 -14.37 7.76 -3.84
CA PRO A 167 -13.90 8.02 -2.48
C PRO A 167 -15.03 8.00 -1.42
N GLY A 168 -16.30 7.95 -1.83
CA GLY A 168 -17.41 8.12 -0.89
C GLY A 168 -17.38 9.48 -0.21
N ASN A 169 -17.42 9.50 1.13
CA ASN A 169 -17.38 10.72 1.95
C ASN A 169 -15.97 11.10 2.43
N ILE A 170 -14.92 10.40 1.96
CA ILE A 170 -13.54 10.71 2.35
C ILE A 170 -13.21 12.14 1.87
N PRO A 171 -12.70 13.03 2.75
CA PRO A 171 -12.49 14.44 2.45
C PRO A 171 -11.22 14.65 1.62
N LEU A 172 -11.31 14.33 0.33
CA LEU A 172 -10.23 14.50 -0.64
C LEU A 172 -10.44 15.75 -1.47
N ASP A 173 -9.35 16.44 -1.84
CA ASP A 173 -9.40 17.42 -2.91
C ASP A 173 -9.68 16.69 -4.23
N THR A 174 -10.75 17.11 -4.94
CA THR A 174 -11.17 16.48 -6.19
C THR A 174 -10.09 16.51 -7.27
N LYS A 175 -9.16 17.47 -7.22
CA LYS A 175 -8.00 17.55 -8.12
C LYS A 175 -7.00 16.41 -7.93
N THR A 176 -7.00 15.77 -6.76
CA THR A 176 -6.11 14.64 -6.45
C THR A 176 -6.69 13.28 -6.87
N ILE A 177 -7.95 13.26 -7.31
CA ILE A 177 -8.61 12.04 -7.76
C ILE A 177 -8.22 11.81 -9.22
N SER A 178 -7.50 10.71 -9.48
CA SER A 178 -7.13 10.32 -10.84
C SER A 178 -8.37 10.12 -11.71
N PRO A 179 -8.39 10.63 -12.95
CA PRO A 179 -9.50 10.42 -13.88
C PRO A 179 -9.54 9.02 -14.49
N TYR A 180 -8.56 8.15 -14.18
CA TYR A 180 -8.42 6.82 -14.78
C TYR A 180 -9.70 5.98 -14.69
N PHE A 181 -10.27 5.90 -13.49
CA PHE A 181 -11.60 5.34 -13.30
C PHE A 181 -12.61 6.47 -13.50
N GLY A 182 -13.14 6.58 -14.72
CA GLY A 182 -14.09 7.63 -15.09
C GLY A 182 -15.30 7.69 -14.14
N ARG A 183 -16.01 8.83 -14.15
CA ARG A 183 -17.19 9.01 -13.29
C ARG A 183 -18.22 7.91 -13.53
N GLY A 184 -18.68 7.27 -12.45
CA GLY A 184 -19.66 6.19 -12.52
C GLY A 184 -19.10 4.84 -12.97
N PHE A 185 -17.77 4.69 -13.05
CA PHE A 185 -17.14 3.39 -13.27
C PHE A 185 -17.65 2.37 -12.24
N LYS A 186 -18.17 1.24 -12.73
CA LYS A 186 -18.63 0.14 -11.90
C LYS A 186 -17.68 -1.03 -12.08
N LEU A 187 -17.04 -1.44 -10.98
CA LEU A 187 -16.18 -2.61 -10.96
C LEU A 187 -17.06 -3.87 -10.96
N SER A 188 -16.97 -4.68 -12.02
CA SER A 188 -17.61 -5.99 -12.06
C SER A 188 -16.92 -6.98 -11.12
N PRO A 189 -17.57 -8.08 -10.70
CA PRO A 189 -16.92 -9.13 -9.91
C PRO A 189 -15.64 -9.66 -10.57
N ASP A 190 -15.69 -9.96 -11.87
CA ASP A 190 -14.51 -10.42 -12.62
C ASP A 190 -13.43 -9.34 -12.71
N GLY A 191 -13.84 -8.08 -12.89
CA GLY A 191 -12.93 -6.93 -12.85
C GLY A 191 -12.23 -6.81 -11.51
N PHE A 192 -12.95 -7.04 -10.41
CA PHE A 192 -12.41 -7.05 -9.06
C PHE A 192 -11.40 -8.17 -8.84
N ILE A 193 -11.72 -9.41 -9.23
CA ILE A 193 -10.76 -10.54 -9.13
C ILE A 193 -9.51 -10.28 -9.99
N ASN A 194 -9.69 -9.77 -11.21
CA ASN A 194 -8.57 -9.43 -12.08
C ASN A 194 -7.67 -8.35 -11.47
N MET A 195 -8.27 -7.33 -10.86
CA MET A 195 -7.56 -6.27 -10.16
C MET A 195 -6.79 -6.82 -8.94
N LEU A 196 -7.43 -7.64 -8.10
CA LEU A 196 -6.75 -8.26 -6.94
C LEU A 196 -5.57 -9.15 -7.36
N SER A 197 -5.64 -9.75 -8.55
CA SER A 197 -4.60 -10.62 -9.09
C SER A 197 -3.46 -9.87 -9.80
N TYR A 198 -3.47 -8.53 -9.84
CA TYR A 198 -2.49 -7.75 -10.62
C TYR A 198 -1.04 -8.09 -10.24
N MET A 199 -0.71 -8.08 -8.95
CA MET A 199 0.66 -8.34 -8.48
C MET A 199 1.04 -9.81 -8.67
N GLN A 200 0.13 -10.75 -8.40
CA GLN A 200 0.35 -12.16 -8.72
C GLN A 200 0.73 -12.34 -10.19
N LYS A 201 -0.11 -11.85 -11.12
CA LYS A 201 0.11 -11.99 -12.57
C LYS A 201 1.39 -11.30 -13.02
N LYS A 202 1.72 -10.12 -12.47
CA LYS A 202 2.96 -9.41 -12.79
C LYS A 202 4.18 -10.26 -12.48
N PHE A 203 4.30 -10.75 -11.25
CA PHE A 203 5.50 -11.46 -10.80
C PHE A 203 5.56 -12.91 -11.27
N ASP A 204 4.42 -13.56 -11.53
CA ASP A 204 4.40 -14.88 -12.16
C ASP A 204 4.63 -14.80 -13.69
N GLY A 205 4.17 -13.73 -14.34
CA GLY A 205 4.20 -13.56 -15.80
C GLY A 205 5.47 -12.94 -16.39
N ASP A 206 6.21 -12.12 -15.62
CA ASP A 206 7.46 -11.47 -16.08
C ASP A 206 8.58 -12.49 -16.41
N MET A 207 8.39 -13.77 -16.10
CA MET A 207 9.32 -14.86 -16.46
C MET A 207 9.23 -15.33 -17.94
N CYS A 208 8.22 -14.91 -18.71
CA CYS A 208 8.16 -15.21 -20.15
C CYS A 208 8.98 -14.26 -21.05
N LYS A 209 9.75 -13.33 -20.45
CA LYS A 209 10.55 -12.33 -21.19
C LYS A 209 12.05 -12.42 -20.89
N THR A 210 12.56 -13.64 -20.73
CA THR A 210 14.01 -13.94 -20.69
C THR A 210 14.32 -15.00 -21.72
#